data_AF-A0A8T1VBF4-F1
#
_entry.id   AF-A0A8T1VBF4-F1
#
_cell.length_a   1.000
_cell.length_b   1.000
_cell.length_c   1.000
_cell.angle_alpha   90.00
_cell.angle_beta   90.00
_cell.angle_gamma   90.00
#
_symmetry.space_group_name_H-M   'P 1'
#
loop_
_entity.id
_entity.type
_entity.pdbx_description
1 polymer ?
#
loop_
_entity_poly.entity_id
_entity_poly.type
_entity_poly.pdbx_seq_one_letter_code
_entity_poly.pdbx_strand_id
1 'polypeptide(L)'
;METLPVALQREICAFAAAPELIPHDLDAPDGSHCAPSFATRLTEPSTLHLQRLARVCRAWRDIVAEFCAEHETSRVLTLQFSTGCEPEQEKQIVKQLSTGAKGDKLLDLRIVVTAEKRALWWDLDARGQTPSPDQAQAVAAELSQWVEWTNVLKLCPNLRRLDLTGVPLHHLTMGDLLDAASTHCKKLEALILPKKDRLYADAVADNMDFVFWRLYSALERWSEASGGKGLRQLTVPSRSEFDREGTSNEFLTAVQKLCPGLEYLDGWKRSYHEGMRLVASDESLCVTRHVWKTFCKSCVALREFSWVVVPFSDEFFLPFGLTTKPNLTRLQLTYNTRAPFRIRRNEYSTGGLNVLVAGCPALEHLDVVLHRLQPCDALIYPQIDEMIDPDVFNDEFFLALTENCPQLRSLRIRELGSLSNSRKGSITAINTITDRGLAALWRAPHLNCIEIQDVRCSATAILGFLSADASIYQGPATRSIRFQELGVCFGDVVQRVLEDFAKESNQDLAGALTKTPLVISLSSRRGYVFERSWLVKMQRAFQARFTKSELRFAVFTLKKDKEIGLRPSSSRTVEQEVIAKILARAWIKGDVLRVGRLVLYTHASALDNRLRKMLHGKTSHGCSWIVSE
;
A
#
# COMPACT_ATOMS: atom_id res chain seq x y z
N MET A 1 -12.26 -14.95 -33.17
CA MET A 1 -10.97 -14.30 -32.82
C MET A 1 -9.88 -15.22 -33.29
N GLU A 2 -9.03 -14.77 -34.21
CA GLU A 2 -7.88 -15.53 -34.68
C GLU A 2 -6.95 -15.83 -33.49
N THR A 3 -6.48 -17.07 -33.40
CA THR A 3 -5.51 -17.48 -32.39
C THR A 3 -4.20 -16.75 -32.66
N LEU A 4 -3.72 -15.96 -31.68
CA LEU A 4 -2.43 -15.29 -31.76
C LEU A 4 -1.32 -16.30 -32.14
N PRO A 5 -0.27 -15.91 -32.89
CA PRO A 5 0.84 -16.80 -33.20
C PRO A 5 1.41 -17.45 -31.93
N VAL A 6 1.71 -18.75 -31.98
CA VAL A 6 2.23 -19.51 -30.82
C VAL A 6 3.48 -18.88 -30.21
N ALA A 7 4.34 -18.27 -31.03
CA ALA A 7 5.52 -17.53 -30.58
C ALA A 7 5.14 -16.32 -29.71
N LEU A 8 4.14 -15.54 -30.14
CA LEU A 8 3.66 -14.36 -29.42
C LEU A 8 2.92 -14.76 -28.12
N GLN A 9 2.16 -15.86 -28.15
CA GLN A 9 1.54 -16.41 -26.93
C GLN A 9 2.60 -16.82 -25.91
N ARG A 10 3.70 -17.44 -26.37
CA ARG A 10 4.85 -17.80 -25.52
C ARG A 10 5.57 -16.58 -24.96
N GLU A 11 5.74 -15.51 -25.72
CA GLU A 11 6.32 -14.26 -25.21
C GLU A 11 5.43 -13.59 -24.16
N ILE A 12 4.12 -13.51 -24.39
CA ILE A 12 3.14 -12.95 -23.43
C ILE A 12 3.12 -13.80 -22.14
N CYS A 13 3.10 -15.13 -22.25
CA CYS A 13 3.19 -16.02 -21.10
C CYS A 13 4.55 -15.94 -20.41
N ALA A 14 5.65 -15.82 -21.15
CA ALA A 14 6.99 -15.68 -20.58
C ALA A 14 7.13 -14.37 -19.81
N PHE A 15 6.55 -13.28 -20.31
CA PHE A 15 6.45 -11.99 -19.61
C PHE A 15 5.61 -12.11 -18.33
N ALA A 16 4.42 -12.71 -18.41
CA ALA A 16 3.54 -12.89 -17.26
C ALA A 16 4.07 -13.91 -16.21
N ALA A 17 4.94 -14.83 -16.63
CA ALA A 17 5.61 -15.84 -15.79
C ALA A 17 7.06 -15.47 -15.44
N ALA A 18 7.54 -14.31 -15.88
CA ALA A 18 8.90 -13.89 -15.64
C ALA A 18 9.08 -13.62 -14.14
N PRO A 19 10.25 -13.93 -13.56
CA PRO A 19 10.63 -13.43 -12.23
C PRO A 19 10.85 -11.91 -12.22
N GLU A 20 10.28 -11.18 -13.20
CA GLU A 20 10.19 -9.73 -13.10
C GLU A 20 9.41 -9.41 -11.84
N LEU A 21 10.06 -8.58 -11.03
CA LEU A 21 9.63 -8.17 -9.73
C LEU A 21 8.51 -7.16 -9.94
N ILE A 22 7.32 -7.63 -10.29
CA ILE A 22 6.20 -6.79 -10.62
C ILE A 22 5.33 -6.73 -9.36
N PRO A 23 5.18 -5.54 -8.73
CA PRO A 23 4.21 -5.32 -7.67
C PRO A 23 2.85 -5.78 -8.18
N HIS A 24 2.20 -6.71 -7.50
CA HIS A 24 0.90 -7.23 -7.91
C HIS A 24 -0.04 -6.09 -8.36
N ASP A 25 -0.45 -6.12 -9.64
CA ASP A 25 -1.37 -5.14 -10.19
C ASP A 25 -2.70 -5.17 -9.45
N LEU A 26 -3.15 -3.97 -9.12
CA LEU A 26 -4.24 -3.63 -8.20
C LEU A 26 -5.64 -3.99 -8.74
N ASP A 27 -5.77 -4.57 -9.94
CA ASP A 27 -7.07 -4.90 -10.55
C ASP A 27 -7.69 -6.24 -10.08
N ALA A 28 -7.16 -6.86 -9.02
CA ALA A 28 -7.80 -8.05 -8.44
C ALA A 28 -8.82 -7.63 -7.37
N PRO A 29 -10.08 -8.08 -7.48
CA PRO A 29 -11.16 -7.69 -6.59
C PRO A 29 -11.11 -8.50 -5.29
N ASP A 30 -10.05 -8.38 -4.50
CA ASP A 30 -10.12 -8.84 -3.11
C ASP A 30 -11.08 -7.92 -2.34
N GLY A 31 -11.93 -8.53 -1.51
CA GLY A 31 -13.18 -8.00 -0.96
C GLY A 31 -13.13 -6.74 -0.06
N SER A 32 -12.08 -5.94 -0.17
CA SER A 32 -11.86 -4.65 0.49
C SER A 32 -11.42 -3.63 -0.57
N HIS A 33 -12.38 -2.98 -1.22
CA HIS A 33 -12.18 -2.18 -2.45
C HIS A 33 -11.70 -0.73 -2.20
N CYS A 34 -10.62 -0.56 -1.45
CA CYS A 34 -9.69 0.55 -1.66
C CYS A 34 -8.53 -0.02 -2.47
N ALA A 35 -7.94 0.75 -3.40
CA ALA A 35 -6.68 0.34 -4.03
C ALA A 35 -5.74 -0.15 -2.91
N PRO A 36 -5.36 -1.44 -2.89
CA PRO A 36 -4.64 -1.98 -1.76
C PRO A 36 -3.36 -1.19 -1.52
N SER A 37 -3.06 -0.90 -0.24
CA SER A 37 -1.82 -0.21 0.12
C SER A 37 -0.64 -1.00 -0.42
N PHE A 38 0.13 -0.43 -1.35
CA PHE A 38 1.31 -1.13 -1.89
C PHE A 38 2.35 -1.37 -0.79
N ALA A 39 2.27 -0.58 0.29
CA ALA A 39 3.06 -0.75 1.50
C ALA A 39 2.85 -2.09 2.21
N THR A 40 1.69 -2.74 2.05
CA THR A 40 1.41 -4.05 2.63
C THR A 40 1.66 -5.21 1.66
N ARG A 41 2.02 -4.91 0.41
CA ARG A 41 2.23 -5.91 -0.65
C ARG A 41 3.71 -6.06 -0.96
N LEU A 42 4.25 -7.22 -0.64
CA LEU A 42 5.61 -7.60 -1.00
C LEU A 42 5.75 -7.74 -2.52
N THR A 43 6.93 -7.41 -3.03
CA THR A 43 7.27 -7.55 -4.45
C THR A 43 7.67 -9.00 -4.70
N GLU A 44 6.77 -9.77 -5.32
CA GLU A 44 6.90 -11.21 -5.56
C GLU A 44 6.58 -11.56 -7.02
N PRO A 45 7.09 -12.69 -7.54
CA PRO A 45 6.67 -13.21 -8.84
C PRO A 45 5.15 -13.46 -8.84
N SER A 46 4.45 -12.94 -9.86
CA SER A 46 2.98 -12.93 -9.88
C SER A 46 2.42 -13.94 -10.88
N THR A 47 2.05 -15.14 -10.41
CA THR A 47 1.22 -16.09 -11.21
C THR A 47 -0.20 -15.58 -11.43
N LEU A 48 -0.61 -14.52 -10.72
CA LEU A 48 -1.92 -13.89 -10.83
C LEU A 48 -2.17 -13.33 -12.24
N HIS A 49 -1.16 -12.76 -12.90
CA HIS A 49 -1.28 -12.24 -14.26
C HIS A 49 -1.51 -13.36 -15.28
N LEU A 50 -0.81 -14.49 -15.11
CA LEU A 50 -1.11 -15.72 -15.84
C LEU A 50 -2.56 -16.16 -15.60
N GLN A 51 -2.99 -16.24 -14.34
CA GLN A 51 -4.36 -16.61 -13.99
C GLN A 51 -5.42 -15.65 -14.55
N ARG A 52 -5.10 -14.38 -14.80
CA ARG A 52 -5.96 -13.44 -15.52
C ARG A 52 -6.00 -13.76 -17.02
N LEU A 53 -4.85 -14.04 -17.65
CA LEU A 53 -4.79 -14.49 -19.05
C LEU A 53 -5.58 -15.79 -19.27
N ALA A 54 -5.57 -16.71 -18.30
CA ALA A 54 -6.38 -17.94 -18.32
C ALA A 54 -7.90 -17.69 -18.40
N ARG A 55 -8.36 -16.47 -18.10
CA ARG A 55 -9.78 -16.09 -18.18
C ARG A 55 -10.19 -15.56 -19.56
N VAL A 56 -9.24 -15.28 -20.45
CA VAL A 56 -9.50 -14.72 -21.79
C VAL A 56 -10.22 -15.71 -22.69
N CYS A 57 -9.74 -16.95 -22.78
CA CYS A 57 -10.42 -18.05 -23.48
C CYS A 57 -9.94 -19.43 -23.00
N ARG A 58 -10.57 -20.52 -23.49
CA ARG A 58 -10.17 -21.89 -23.11
C ARG A 58 -8.72 -22.22 -23.53
N ALA A 59 -8.29 -21.82 -24.73
CA ALA A 59 -6.91 -22.06 -25.18
C ALA A 59 -5.86 -21.39 -24.27
N TRP A 60 -6.11 -20.14 -23.86
CA TRP A 60 -5.26 -19.45 -22.88
C TRP A 60 -5.27 -20.14 -21.52
N ARG A 61 -6.41 -20.71 -21.09
CA ARG A 61 -6.50 -21.43 -19.83
C ARG A 61 -5.61 -22.65 -19.79
N ASP A 62 -5.64 -23.47 -20.84
CA ASP A 62 -4.87 -24.71 -20.90
C ASP A 62 -3.37 -24.41 -20.97
N ILE A 63 -2.97 -23.43 -21.80
CA ILE A 63 -1.58 -22.95 -21.91
C ILE A 63 -1.09 -22.36 -20.59
N VAL A 64 -1.91 -21.52 -19.93
CA VAL A 64 -1.54 -20.95 -18.63
C VAL A 64 -1.44 -22.02 -17.56
N ALA A 65 -2.35 -23.00 -17.53
CA ALA A 65 -2.31 -24.07 -16.54
C ALA A 65 -1.02 -24.89 -16.67
N GLU A 66 -0.60 -25.19 -17.90
CA GLU A 66 0.68 -25.83 -18.20
C GLU A 66 1.86 -24.94 -17.75
N PHE A 67 1.84 -23.65 -18.06
CA PHE A 67 2.89 -22.70 -17.66
C PHE A 67 2.97 -22.49 -16.14
N CYS A 68 1.83 -22.42 -15.44
CA CYS A 68 1.79 -22.31 -13.98
C CYS A 68 2.34 -23.58 -13.33
N ALA A 69 1.93 -24.76 -13.83
CA ALA A 69 2.47 -26.03 -13.36
C ALA A 69 3.98 -26.11 -13.63
N GLU A 70 4.46 -25.72 -14.81
CA GLU A 70 5.89 -25.65 -15.14
C GLU A 70 6.63 -24.63 -14.26
N HIS A 71 6.05 -23.45 -14.03
CA HIS A 71 6.63 -22.40 -13.19
C HIS A 71 6.78 -22.88 -11.74
N GLU A 72 5.73 -23.49 -11.16
CA GLU A 72 5.73 -24.02 -9.80
C GLU A 72 6.63 -25.26 -9.65
N THR A 73 6.76 -26.10 -10.69
CA THR A 73 7.55 -27.34 -10.60
C THR A 73 9.01 -27.19 -11.00
N SER A 74 9.38 -26.17 -11.78
CA SER A 74 10.73 -26.04 -12.35
C SER A 74 11.44 -24.70 -12.13
N ARG A 75 10.72 -23.61 -11.85
CA ARG A 75 11.33 -22.26 -11.75
C ARG A 75 11.50 -21.78 -10.32
N VAL A 76 10.62 -22.17 -9.41
CA VAL A 76 10.66 -21.83 -7.99
C VAL A 76 10.97 -23.07 -7.17
N LEU A 77 11.96 -22.99 -6.28
CA LEU A 77 12.28 -24.07 -5.34
C LEU A 77 12.46 -23.51 -3.94
N THR A 78 11.80 -24.13 -2.97
CA THR A 78 12.01 -23.85 -1.55
C THR A 78 12.84 -24.95 -0.93
N LEU A 79 14.01 -24.61 -0.42
CA LEU A 79 14.85 -25.50 0.37
C LEU A 79 14.51 -25.33 1.84
N GLN A 80 14.22 -26.43 2.50
CA GLN A 80 13.96 -26.46 3.93
C GLN A 80 15.10 -27.22 4.61
N PHE A 81 15.79 -26.53 5.50
CA PHE A 81 16.80 -27.10 6.36
C PHE A 81 16.26 -27.17 7.79
N SER A 82 16.46 -28.30 8.44
CA SER A 82 16.11 -28.52 9.84
C SER A 82 17.39 -28.66 10.63
N THR A 83 17.47 -27.94 11.75
CA THR A 83 18.67 -27.94 12.59
C THR A 83 19.01 -29.36 13.07
N GLY A 84 20.23 -29.82 12.78
CA GLY A 84 20.73 -31.16 13.07
C GLY A 84 20.53 -32.21 11.97
N CYS A 85 19.91 -31.86 10.83
CA CYS A 85 19.71 -32.74 9.66
C CYS A 85 20.28 -32.14 8.37
N GLU A 86 21.04 -31.05 8.47
CA GLU A 86 21.56 -30.29 7.34
C GLU A 86 22.41 -31.11 6.36
N PRO A 87 23.33 -32.00 6.79
CA PRO A 87 24.20 -32.74 5.88
C PRO A 87 23.43 -33.75 5.00
N GLU A 88 22.39 -34.38 5.57
CA GLU A 88 21.54 -35.32 4.83
C GLU A 88 20.62 -34.59 3.88
N GLN A 89 20.03 -33.47 4.33
CA GLN A 89 19.21 -32.60 3.51
C GLN A 89 20.02 -31.99 2.37
N GLU A 90 21.27 -31.56 2.60
CA GLU A 90 22.17 -31.08 1.56
C GLU A 90 22.38 -32.16 0.48
N LYS A 91 22.73 -33.40 0.87
CA LYS A 91 22.92 -34.50 -0.09
C LYS A 91 21.67 -34.77 -0.92
N GLN A 92 20.49 -34.72 -0.28
CA GLN A 92 19.21 -34.91 -0.97
C GLN A 92 18.93 -33.76 -1.96
N ILE A 93 19.18 -32.52 -1.54
CA ILE A 93 18.99 -31.32 -2.37
C ILE A 93 19.95 -31.31 -3.55
N VAL A 94 21.24 -31.59 -3.32
CA VAL A 94 22.25 -31.70 -4.38
C VAL A 94 21.87 -32.77 -5.39
N LYS A 95 21.38 -33.93 -4.93
CA LYS A 95 20.84 -34.97 -5.82
C LYS A 95 19.61 -34.48 -6.60
N GLN A 96 18.71 -33.75 -5.96
CA GLN A 96 17.52 -33.19 -6.62
C GLN A 96 17.87 -32.15 -7.69
N LEU A 97 18.81 -31.25 -7.41
CA LEU A 97 19.24 -30.19 -8.32
C LEU A 97 20.03 -30.73 -9.52
N SER A 98 20.85 -31.76 -9.30
CA SER A 98 21.62 -32.43 -10.36
C SER A 98 20.75 -33.34 -11.24
N THR A 99 19.67 -33.92 -10.70
CA THR A 99 18.79 -34.81 -11.45
C THR A 99 18.04 -34.04 -12.55
N GLY A 100 18.29 -34.39 -13.81
CA GLY A 100 17.58 -33.83 -14.97
C GLY A 100 17.84 -32.35 -15.22
N ALA A 101 19.02 -31.83 -14.81
CA ALA A 101 19.41 -30.43 -14.94
C ALA A 101 18.37 -29.44 -14.35
N LYS A 102 17.71 -29.84 -13.25
CA LYS A 102 16.72 -29.00 -12.58
C LYS A 102 17.33 -27.69 -12.07
N GLY A 103 18.54 -27.75 -11.53
CA GLY A 103 19.25 -26.56 -11.04
C GLY A 103 19.51 -25.51 -12.13
N ASP A 104 19.83 -25.93 -13.37
CA ASP A 104 20.04 -25.01 -14.48
C ASP A 104 18.76 -24.26 -14.91
N LYS A 105 17.59 -24.85 -14.67
CA LYS A 105 16.28 -24.25 -14.97
C LYS A 105 15.76 -23.36 -13.84
N LEU A 106 16.37 -23.43 -12.67
CA LEU A 106 15.92 -22.72 -11.48
C LEU A 106 16.18 -21.21 -11.60
N LEU A 107 15.15 -20.41 -11.34
CA LEU A 107 15.20 -18.94 -11.43
C LEU A 107 14.92 -18.25 -10.09
N ASP A 108 14.12 -18.84 -9.22
CA ASP A 108 13.78 -18.35 -7.87
C ASP A 108 14.08 -19.45 -6.84
N LEU A 109 14.94 -19.12 -5.87
CA LEU A 109 15.35 -20.01 -4.79
C LEU A 109 14.99 -19.36 -3.47
N ARG A 110 14.23 -20.09 -2.66
CA ARG A 110 13.84 -19.70 -1.30
C ARG A 110 14.50 -20.63 -0.31
N ILE A 111 15.15 -20.07 0.70
CA ILE A 111 15.84 -20.86 1.72
C ILE A 111 15.16 -20.61 3.06
N VAL A 112 14.77 -21.69 3.71
CA VAL A 112 14.15 -21.68 5.03
C VAL A 112 14.97 -22.59 5.93
N VAL A 113 15.44 -22.04 7.04
CA VAL A 113 16.12 -22.80 8.10
C VAL A 113 15.18 -22.81 9.31
N THR A 114 14.53 -23.96 9.52
CA THR A 114 13.67 -24.17 10.68
C THR A 114 14.51 -24.70 11.83
N ALA A 115 14.60 -23.94 12.92
CA ALA A 115 15.08 -24.47 14.18
C ALA A 115 14.05 -25.51 14.70
N GLU A 116 14.45 -26.78 14.83
CA GLU A 116 13.70 -27.66 15.73
C GLU A 116 13.72 -27.02 17.12
N LYS A 117 12.57 -26.99 17.78
CA LYS A 117 12.41 -26.47 19.14
C LYS A 117 13.10 -27.43 20.12
N ARG A 118 14.44 -27.50 20.11
CA ARG A 118 15.22 -28.20 21.13
C ARG A 118 15.77 -27.19 22.10
N ALA A 119 15.62 -27.51 23.39
CA ALA A 119 16.04 -26.66 24.50
C ALA A 119 17.50 -26.26 24.30
N LEU A 120 17.72 -24.95 24.16
CA LEU A 120 19.06 -24.39 24.07
C LEU A 120 19.72 -24.52 25.45
N TRP A 121 21.05 -24.46 25.54
CA TRP A 121 21.75 -24.68 26.81
C TRP A 121 21.32 -23.70 27.93
N TRP A 122 20.87 -22.48 27.59
CA TRP A 122 20.29 -21.56 28.56
C TRP A 122 18.89 -21.98 29.05
N ASP A 123 18.15 -22.80 28.30
CA ASP A 123 16.90 -23.44 28.77
C ASP A 123 17.20 -24.59 29.77
N LEU A 124 18.42 -25.14 29.76
CA LEU A 124 18.93 -26.10 30.75
C LEU A 124 19.43 -25.40 32.01
N ASP A 125 20.08 -24.24 31.88
CA ASP A 125 20.47 -23.37 33.00
C ASP A 125 19.25 -22.82 33.75
N ALA A 126 18.19 -22.43 33.04
CA ALA A 126 16.92 -22.03 33.64
C ALA A 126 16.25 -23.16 34.46
N ARG A 127 16.67 -24.42 34.28
CA ARG A 127 16.22 -25.61 35.02
C ARG A 127 17.26 -26.12 36.01
N GLY A 128 18.38 -25.43 36.20
CA GLY A 128 19.44 -25.80 37.15
C GLY A 128 20.19 -27.08 36.79
N GLN A 129 20.26 -27.45 35.51
CA GLN A 129 21.00 -28.62 35.04
C GLN A 129 22.30 -28.19 34.36
N THR A 130 23.44 -28.47 34.98
CA THR A 130 24.75 -28.28 34.33
C THR A 130 24.96 -29.33 33.24
N PRO A 131 25.28 -28.92 32.00
CA PRO A 131 25.55 -29.87 30.93
C PRO A 131 26.81 -30.69 31.23
N SER A 132 26.76 -31.99 30.97
CA SER A 132 27.94 -32.87 31.10
C SER A 132 29.02 -32.49 30.06
N PRO A 133 30.31 -32.82 30.30
CA PRO A 133 31.39 -32.49 29.37
C PRO A 133 31.15 -33.02 27.94
N ASP A 134 30.58 -34.22 27.83
CA ASP A 134 30.23 -34.84 26.54
C ASP A 134 29.08 -34.11 25.84
N GLN A 135 28.12 -33.54 26.60
CA GLN A 135 27.04 -32.71 26.07
C GLN A 135 27.52 -31.32 25.68
N ALA A 136 28.43 -30.72 26.43
CA ALA A 136 29.04 -29.43 26.07
C ALA A 136 29.89 -29.55 24.79
N GLN A 137 30.59 -30.69 24.63
CA GLN A 137 31.37 -30.97 23.43
C GLN A 137 30.49 -31.36 22.22
N ALA A 138 29.36 -32.04 22.45
CA ALA A 138 28.35 -32.28 21.42
C ALA A 138 27.65 -30.98 20.97
N VAL A 139 27.29 -30.09 21.90
CA VAL A 139 26.71 -28.77 21.60
C VAL A 139 27.72 -27.87 20.85
N ALA A 140 29.00 -27.91 21.21
CA ALA A 140 30.06 -27.22 20.48
C ALA A 140 30.32 -27.80 19.07
N ALA A 141 30.17 -29.11 18.89
CA ALA A 141 30.24 -29.78 17.59
C ALA A 141 28.96 -29.57 16.74
N GLU A 142 27.79 -29.44 17.36
CA GLU A 142 26.50 -29.10 16.71
C GLU A 142 26.44 -27.64 16.25
N LEU A 143 27.10 -26.71 16.97
CA LEU A 143 27.35 -25.34 16.50
C LEU A 143 28.26 -25.29 15.25
N SER A 144 28.86 -26.42 14.86
CA SER A 144 29.81 -26.56 13.75
C SER A 144 29.26 -27.34 12.55
N GLN A 145 27.94 -27.59 12.45
CA GLN A 145 27.33 -28.34 11.33
C GLN A 145 26.86 -27.41 10.22
N TRP A 146 27.65 -27.34 9.15
CA TRP A 146 27.55 -26.29 8.13
C TRP A 146 26.96 -26.87 6.84
N VAL A 147 25.98 -26.18 6.26
CA VAL A 147 25.58 -26.40 4.86
C VAL A 147 26.69 -25.84 3.99
N GLU A 148 27.28 -26.66 3.13
CA GLU A 148 28.26 -26.21 2.14
C GLU A 148 27.53 -25.54 0.97
N TRP A 149 27.20 -24.26 1.13
CA TRP A 149 26.41 -23.48 0.16
C TRP A 149 26.99 -23.48 -1.25
N THR A 150 28.31 -23.62 -1.37
CA THR A 150 29.03 -23.80 -2.63
C THR A 150 28.51 -25.00 -3.43
N ASN A 151 28.25 -26.14 -2.77
CA ASN A 151 27.77 -27.36 -3.42
C ASN A 151 26.36 -27.20 -3.99
N VAL A 152 25.52 -26.43 -3.29
CA VAL A 152 24.14 -26.17 -3.69
C VAL A 152 24.07 -25.12 -4.79
N LEU A 153 24.68 -23.95 -4.58
CA LEU A 153 24.52 -22.78 -5.44
C LEU A 153 25.30 -22.89 -6.76
N LYS A 154 26.36 -23.69 -6.81
CA LYS A 154 27.04 -24.04 -8.07
C LYS A 154 26.11 -24.74 -9.07
N LEU A 155 25.09 -25.44 -8.58
CA LEU A 155 24.09 -26.12 -9.41
C LEU A 155 22.98 -25.18 -9.90
N CYS A 156 22.95 -23.92 -9.46
CA CYS A 156 21.91 -22.94 -9.78
C CYS A 156 22.48 -21.70 -10.50
N PRO A 157 23.19 -21.84 -11.64
CA PRO A 157 23.91 -20.73 -12.28
C PRO A 157 22.99 -19.66 -12.89
N ASN A 158 21.74 -20.03 -13.22
CA ASN A 158 20.77 -19.14 -13.86
C ASN A 158 19.82 -18.45 -12.87
N LEU A 159 20.11 -18.55 -11.56
CA LEU A 159 19.28 -17.98 -10.52
C LEU A 159 19.15 -16.45 -10.68
N ARG A 160 17.91 -15.95 -10.64
CA ARG A 160 17.58 -14.52 -10.77
C ARG A 160 17.06 -13.93 -9.45
N ARG A 161 16.49 -14.76 -8.57
CA ARG A 161 15.99 -14.34 -7.26
C ARG A 161 16.45 -15.28 -6.16
N LEU A 162 16.92 -14.68 -5.06
CA LEU A 162 17.30 -15.38 -3.84
C LEU A 162 16.52 -14.79 -2.67
N ASP A 163 15.64 -15.60 -2.08
CA ASP A 163 14.85 -15.24 -0.90
C ASP A 163 15.37 -15.95 0.35
N LEU A 164 15.92 -15.15 1.28
CA LEU A 164 16.50 -15.61 2.53
C LEU A 164 15.64 -15.27 3.74
N THR A 165 14.36 -14.94 3.53
CA THR A 165 13.46 -14.52 4.63
C THR A 165 13.25 -15.59 5.69
N GLY A 166 13.39 -16.86 5.32
CA GLY A 166 13.32 -17.99 6.23
C GLY A 166 14.64 -18.34 6.91
N VAL A 167 15.72 -17.61 6.68
CA VAL A 167 17.02 -17.82 7.32
C VAL A 167 17.19 -16.79 8.44
N PRO A 168 17.55 -17.17 9.68
CA PRO A 168 17.81 -16.19 10.74
C PRO A 168 18.96 -15.26 10.37
N LEU A 169 18.83 -13.95 10.64
CA LEU A 169 19.88 -12.97 10.32
C LEU A 169 21.19 -13.21 11.11
N HIS A 170 21.08 -13.75 12.32
CA HIS A 170 22.22 -14.15 13.17
C HIS A 170 22.78 -15.53 12.80
N HIS A 171 22.24 -16.20 11.77
CA HIS A 171 22.77 -17.49 11.36
C HIS A 171 24.22 -17.31 10.88
N LEU A 172 25.15 -18.06 11.48
CA LEU A 172 26.59 -17.89 11.28
C LEU A 172 26.99 -18.05 9.80
N THR A 173 26.31 -18.94 9.06
CA THR A 173 26.58 -19.19 7.64
C THR A 173 25.95 -18.17 6.69
N MET A 174 25.26 -17.12 7.18
CA MET A 174 24.65 -16.11 6.30
C MET A 174 25.70 -15.45 5.41
N GLY A 175 26.88 -15.17 5.96
CA GLY A 175 28.01 -14.63 5.20
C GLY A 175 28.47 -15.57 4.08
N ASP A 176 28.63 -16.86 4.39
CA ASP A 176 29.07 -17.88 3.44
C ASP A 176 28.04 -18.12 2.33
N LEU A 177 26.75 -18.06 2.68
CA LEU A 177 25.66 -18.14 1.71
C LEU A 177 25.73 -16.98 0.71
N LEU A 178 25.91 -15.73 1.17
CA LEU A 178 26.07 -14.57 0.31
C LEU A 178 27.34 -14.66 -0.57
N ASP A 179 28.44 -15.19 0.00
CA ASP A 179 29.70 -15.38 -0.72
C ASP A 179 29.54 -16.42 -1.84
N ALA A 180 28.94 -17.57 -1.53
CA ALA A 180 28.65 -18.63 -2.50
C ALA A 180 27.64 -18.17 -3.57
N ALA A 181 26.59 -17.45 -3.18
CA ALA A 181 25.58 -16.92 -4.11
C ALA A 181 26.19 -15.93 -5.09
N SER A 182 27.00 -14.99 -4.61
CA SER A 182 27.66 -14.01 -5.48
C SER A 182 28.76 -14.62 -6.35
N THR A 183 29.32 -15.77 -5.95
CA THR A 183 30.31 -16.50 -6.73
C THR A 183 29.67 -17.30 -7.87
N HIS A 184 28.57 -18.00 -7.60
CA HIS A 184 27.99 -18.96 -8.55
C HIS A 184 26.75 -18.44 -9.30
N CYS A 185 25.93 -17.61 -8.67
CA CYS A 185 24.69 -17.09 -9.24
C CYS A 185 24.93 -15.69 -9.84
N LYS A 186 25.61 -15.64 -10.98
CA LYS A 186 26.01 -14.37 -11.64
C LYS A 186 24.86 -13.59 -12.27
N LYS A 187 23.71 -14.23 -12.52
CA LYS A 187 22.51 -13.63 -13.13
C LYS A 187 21.49 -13.13 -12.10
N LEU A 188 21.89 -13.00 -10.83
CA LEU A 188 20.99 -12.57 -9.78
C LEU A 188 20.52 -11.13 -10.02
N GLU A 189 19.21 -10.93 -9.93
CA GLU A 189 18.53 -9.64 -10.08
C GLU A 189 17.86 -9.20 -8.78
N ALA A 190 17.52 -10.13 -7.89
CA ALA A 190 16.79 -9.86 -6.66
C ALA A 190 17.40 -10.58 -5.46
N LEU A 191 17.70 -9.84 -4.40
CA LEU A 191 18.10 -10.38 -3.11
C LEU A 191 17.15 -9.90 -2.02
N ILE A 192 16.66 -10.85 -1.22
CA ILE A 192 15.78 -10.56 -0.09
C ILE A 192 16.38 -11.11 1.19
N LEU A 193 16.78 -10.20 2.08
CA LEU A 193 17.32 -10.54 3.38
C LEU A 193 16.23 -10.71 4.45
N PRO A 194 16.52 -11.51 5.48
CA PRO A 194 15.62 -11.69 6.60
C PRO A 194 15.50 -10.43 7.46
N LYS A 195 14.39 -10.36 8.19
CA LYS A 195 14.17 -9.36 9.22
C LYS A 195 14.90 -9.78 10.50
N LYS A 196 15.44 -8.81 11.26
CA LYS A 196 16.00 -9.03 12.60
C LYS A 196 14.96 -9.69 13.50
N ASP A 197 15.36 -10.79 14.12
CA ASP A 197 14.56 -11.43 15.16
C ASP A 197 14.67 -10.63 16.46
N ARG A 198 13.53 -10.37 17.10
CA ARG A 198 13.47 -9.64 18.38
C ARG A 198 13.89 -10.53 19.55
N LEU A 199 13.75 -11.85 19.42
CA LEU A 199 14.08 -12.80 20.48
C LEU A 199 15.60 -12.96 20.67
N TYR A 200 16.39 -12.70 19.62
CA TYR A 200 17.83 -12.89 19.58
C TYR A 200 18.56 -11.59 19.24
N ALA A 201 18.11 -10.46 19.82
CA ALA A 201 18.59 -9.14 19.46
C ALA A 201 20.12 -8.96 19.65
N ASP A 202 20.67 -9.56 20.72
CA ASP A 202 22.09 -9.49 21.05
C ASP A 202 22.94 -10.29 20.05
N ALA A 203 22.57 -11.55 19.78
CA ALA A 203 23.26 -12.39 18.78
C ALA A 203 23.17 -11.81 17.35
N VAL A 204 22.06 -11.14 17.01
CA VAL A 204 21.95 -10.42 15.75
C VAL A 204 22.89 -9.23 15.70
N ALA A 205 23.05 -8.48 16.80
CA ALA A 205 23.93 -7.33 16.84
C ALA A 205 25.40 -7.73 16.56
N ASP A 206 25.87 -8.82 17.16
CA ASP A 206 27.25 -9.29 17.01
C ASP A 206 27.58 -9.78 15.60
N ASN A 207 26.62 -10.35 14.87
CA ASN A 207 26.84 -10.91 13.53
C ASN A 207 26.55 -9.92 12.37
N MET A 208 25.88 -8.80 12.64
CA MET A 208 25.35 -7.93 11.60
C MET A 208 26.44 -7.25 10.77
N ASP A 209 27.52 -6.79 11.41
CA ASP A 209 28.63 -6.13 10.71
C ASP A 209 29.30 -7.11 9.72
N PHE A 210 29.48 -8.36 10.13
CA PHE A 210 30.00 -9.42 9.27
C PHE A 210 29.07 -9.71 8.07
N VAL A 211 27.75 -9.81 8.31
CA VAL A 211 26.77 -10.04 7.23
C VAL A 211 26.74 -8.87 6.25
N PHE A 212 26.80 -7.62 6.73
CA PHE A 212 26.80 -6.44 5.85
C PHE A 212 28.09 -6.30 5.06
N TRP A 213 29.24 -6.60 5.67
CA TRP A 213 30.50 -6.69 4.92
C TRP A 213 30.41 -7.70 3.78
N ARG A 214 29.90 -8.91 4.05
CA ARG A 214 29.68 -9.95 3.03
C ARG A 214 28.64 -9.54 1.98
N LEU A 215 27.58 -8.84 2.38
CA LEU A 215 26.60 -8.27 1.46
C LEU A 215 27.25 -7.30 0.49
N TYR A 216 28.07 -6.35 0.96
CA TYR A 216 28.72 -5.38 0.07
C TYR A 216 29.69 -6.04 -0.89
N SER A 217 30.49 -7.01 -0.45
CA SER A 217 31.33 -7.81 -1.34
C SER A 217 30.51 -8.60 -2.37
N ALA A 218 29.36 -9.14 -1.97
CA ALA A 218 28.45 -9.83 -2.88
C ALA A 218 27.86 -8.88 -3.93
N LEU A 219 27.44 -7.67 -3.53
CA LEU A 219 26.94 -6.62 -4.43
C LEU A 219 28.01 -6.17 -5.43
N GLU A 220 29.28 -6.07 -5.03
CA GLU A 220 30.39 -5.76 -5.94
C GLU A 220 30.50 -6.81 -7.05
N ARG A 221 30.50 -8.10 -6.69
CA ARG A 221 30.58 -9.18 -7.68
C ARG A 221 29.37 -9.26 -8.60
N TRP A 222 28.16 -9.01 -8.10
CA TRP A 222 26.96 -8.93 -8.94
C TRP A 222 26.96 -7.69 -9.84
N SER A 223 27.49 -6.56 -9.35
CA SER A 223 27.68 -5.36 -10.15
C SER A 223 28.64 -5.63 -11.31
N GLU A 224 29.79 -6.24 -11.06
CA GLU A 224 30.75 -6.64 -12.11
C GLU A 224 30.13 -7.62 -13.11
N ALA A 225 29.45 -8.66 -12.63
CA ALA A 225 28.83 -9.68 -13.47
C ALA A 225 27.70 -9.14 -14.37
N SER A 226 27.00 -8.10 -13.93
CA SER A 226 25.92 -7.45 -14.67
C SER A 226 26.38 -6.28 -15.56
N GLY A 227 27.70 -6.05 -15.67
CA GLY A 227 28.26 -4.94 -16.45
C GLY A 227 28.03 -3.57 -15.79
N GLY A 228 28.07 -3.51 -14.46
CA GLY A 228 27.94 -2.31 -13.64
C GLY A 228 26.49 -1.93 -13.27
N LYS A 229 25.50 -2.77 -13.59
CA LYS A 229 24.08 -2.47 -13.32
C LYS A 229 23.64 -2.86 -11.90
N GLY A 230 24.26 -3.91 -11.34
CA GLY A 230 23.92 -4.49 -10.06
C GLY A 230 22.56 -5.19 -10.05
N LEU A 231 22.00 -5.31 -8.84
CA LEU A 231 20.68 -5.89 -8.61
C LEU A 231 19.56 -4.91 -9.00
N ARG A 232 18.41 -5.45 -9.39
CA ARG A 232 17.16 -4.72 -9.66
C ARG A 232 16.27 -4.61 -8.42
N GLN A 233 16.37 -5.54 -7.47
CA GLN A 233 15.75 -5.43 -6.15
C GLN A 233 16.70 -5.82 -5.04
N LEU A 234 16.61 -5.04 -3.98
CA LEU A 234 17.32 -5.27 -2.74
C LEU A 234 16.37 -5.02 -1.56
N THR A 235 15.99 -6.07 -0.87
CA THR A 235 15.18 -6.00 0.34
C THR A 235 16.08 -6.20 1.56
N VAL A 236 16.35 -5.13 2.31
CA VAL A 236 17.18 -5.16 3.53
C VAL A 236 16.39 -4.59 4.70
N PRO A 237 15.62 -5.43 5.43
CA PRO A 237 14.67 -4.95 6.44
C PRO A 237 15.29 -4.47 7.76
N SER A 238 16.58 -4.71 7.99
CA SER A 238 17.21 -4.52 9.29
C SER A 238 18.67 -4.10 9.13
N ARG A 239 19.09 -3.13 9.94
CA ARG A 239 20.43 -2.52 10.00
C ARG A 239 20.80 -2.25 11.45
N SER A 240 22.04 -1.83 11.70
CA SER A 240 22.51 -1.49 13.05
C SER A 240 21.72 -0.35 13.67
N GLU A 241 21.27 -0.58 14.91
CA GLU A 241 20.56 0.41 15.71
C GLU A 241 21.51 1.30 16.51
N PHE A 242 22.77 0.86 16.71
CA PHE A 242 23.78 1.60 17.48
C PHE A 242 24.33 2.80 16.71
N ASP A 243 24.65 2.60 15.44
CA ASP A 243 25.07 3.67 14.52
C ASP A 243 24.12 3.74 13.32
N ARG A 244 22.93 4.27 13.55
CA ARG A 244 21.90 4.38 12.51
C ARG A 244 22.36 5.26 11.35
N GLU A 245 23.10 6.32 11.64
CA GLU A 245 23.54 7.27 10.62
C GLU A 245 24.68 6.71 9.76
N GLY A 246 25.75 6.20 10.39
CA GLY A 246 26.88 5.63 9.68
C GLY A 246 26.46 4.43 8.82
N THR A 247 25.72 3.48 9.39
CA THR A 247 25.27 2.30 8.63
C THR A 247 24.28 2.63 7.51
N SER A 248 23.40 3.63 7.69
CA SER A 248 22.50 4.06 6.60
C SER A 248 23.26 4.79 5.49
N ASN A 249 24.24 5.64 5.84
CA ASN A 249 25.08 6.34 4.87
C ASN A 249 25.94 5.35 4.07
N GLU A 250 26.59 4.41 4.74
CA GLU A 250 27.37 3.35 4.10
C GLU A 250 26.50 2.53 3.16
N PHE A 251 25.33 2.07 3.64
CA PHE A 251 24.40 1.29 2.85
C PHE A 251 23.94 2.01 1.57
N LEU A 252 23.46 3.27 1.67
CA LEU A 252 23.05 4.01 0.47
C LEU A 252 24.23 4.35 -0.44
N THR A 253 25.42 4.57 0.11
CA THR A 253 26.65 4.79 -0.68
C THR A 253 27.04 3.55 -1.48
N ALA A 254 26.90 2.35 -0.89
CA ALA A 254 27.10 1.09 -1.58
C ALA A 254 26.01 0.87 -2.66
N VAL A 255 24.74 1.08 -2.32
CA VAL A 255 23.62 0.89 -3.26
C VAL A 255 23.73 1.81 -4.47
N GLN A 256 24.00 3.11 -4.28
CA GLN A 256 24.10 4.05 -5.40
C GLN A 256 25.28 3.73 -6.35
N LYS A 257 26.37 3.15 -5.82
CA LYS A 257 27.56 2.79 -6.58
C LYS A 257 27.41 1.44 -7.29
N LEU A 258 26.87 0.45 -6.58
CA LEU A 258 26.89 -0.95 -7.01
C LEU A 258 25.58 -1.38 -7.70
N CYS A 259 24.46 -0.72 -7.39
CA CYS A 259 23.13 -1.02 -7.95
C CYS A 259 22.45 0.24 -8.52
N PRO A 260 23.05 0.93 -9.50
CA PRO A 260 22.42 2.11 -10.12
C PRO A 260 21.10 1.77 -10.85
N GLY A 261 20.94 0.52 -11.31
CA GLY A 261 19.73 0.02 -11.96
C GLY A 261 18.62 -0.43 -11.00
N LEU A 262 18.71 -0.10 -9.72
CA LEU A 262 17.76 -0.57 -8.70
C LEU A 262 16.34 -0.05 -8.98
N GLU A 263 15.39 -0.99 -9.09
CA GLU A 263 13.97 -0.74 -9.29
C GLU A 263 13.19 -0.78 -7.96
N TYR A 264 13.64 -1.61 -7.01
CA TYR A 264 12.99 -1.81 -5.71
C TYR A 264 13.98 -1.78 -4.55
N LEU A 265 13.76 -0.80 -3.66
CA LEU A 265 14.36 -0.74 -2.33
C LEU A 265 13.24 -0.86 -1.28
N ASP A 266 12.83 -2.09 -0.99
CA ASP A 266 11.55 -2.40 -0.35
C ASP A 266 11.68 -3.14 1.00
N GLY A 267 12.84 -3.04 1.65
CA GLY A 267 13.08 -3.56 3.01
C GLY A 267 12.00 -3.16 4.01
N TRP A 268 11.50 -1.93 3.89
CA TRP A 268 10.56 -1.31 4.80
C TRP A 268 9.23 -2.03 4.79
N LYS A 269 8.81 -2.61 3.67
CA LYS A 269 7.55 -3.37 3.56
C LYS A 269 7.52 -4.57 4.51
N ARG A 270 8.67 -5.15 4.84
CA ARG A 270 8.78 -6.30 5.77
C ARG A 270 8.57 -5.90 7.23
N SER A 271 8.73 -4.63 7.56
CA SER A 271 8.49 -4.10 8.91
C SER A 271 7.37 -3.07 8.98
N TYR A 272 6.78 -2.73 7.83
CA TYR A 272 5.67 -1.79 7.71
C TYR A 272 4.44 -2.33 8.42
N HIS A 273 3.89 -1.50 9.29
CA HIS A 273 2.67 -1.77 10.01
C HIS A 273 1.82 -0.50 10.08
N GLU A 274 0.67 -0.53 9.42
CA GLU A 274 -0.37 0.49 9.52
C GLU A 274 -1.31 0.11 10.68
N GLY A 275 -1.10 0.71 11.85
CA GLY A 275 -1.99 0.52 13.00
C GLY A 275 -3.24 1.39 12.92
N MET A 276 -4.17 1.23 13.86
CA MET A 276 -5.37 2.08 13.92
C MET A 276 -5.07 3.58 14.09
N ARG A 277 -3.88 3.93 14.59
CA ARG A 277 -3.50 5.32 14.89
C ARG A 277 -2.23 5.79 14.18
N LEU A 278 -1.27 4.89 13.98
CA LEU A 278 0.09 5.24 13.60
C LEU A 278 0.64 4.24 12.60
N VAL A 279 1.45 4.73 11.67
CA VAL A 279 2.33 3.93 10.81
C VAL A 279 3.66 3.75 11.53
N ALA A 280 4.14 2.50 11.56
CA ALA A 280 5.45 2.15 12.05
C ALA A 280 6.21 1.31 11.01
N SER A 281 7.51 1.53 10.92
CA SER A 281 8.47 0.68 10.22
C SER A 281 9.71 0.56 11.09
N ASP A 282 10.30 -0.63 11.16
CA ASP A 282 11.57 -0.82 11.85
C ASP A 282 12.73 -0.29 10.98
N GLU A 283 12.54 -0.21 9.66
CA GLU A 283 13.50 0.44 8.76
C GLU A 283 13.37 1.97 8.79
N SER A 284 14.51 2.64 8.99
CA SER A 284 14.72 4.07 8.78
C SER A 284 16.08 4.32 8.11
N LEU A 285 16.13 5.19 7.12
CA LEU A 285 17.34 5.63 6.41
C LEU A 285 17.81 6.96 7.01
N CYS A 286 18.59 6.88 8.09
CA CYS A 286 19.18 8.05 8.74
C CYS A 286 20.38 8.52 7.92
N VAL A 287 20.15 9.21 6.81
CA VAL A 287 21.24 9.58 5.90
C VAL A 287 21.51 11.07 5.89
N THR A 288 22.76 11.41 5.67
CA THR A 288 23.16 12.80 5.42
C THR A 288 22.55 13.29 4.12
N ARG A 289 22.33 14.61 4.03
CA ARG A 289 21.79 15.25 2.81
C ARG A 289 22.65 14.98 1.58
N HIS A 290 23.97 14.87 1.76
CA HIS A 290 24.90 14.60 0.68
C HIS A 290 24.71 13.20 0.07
N VAL A 291 24.62 12.18 0.94
CA VAL A 291 24.38 10.80 0.51
C VAL A 291 22.99 10.69 -0.14
N TRP A 292 21.96 11.27 0.47
CA TRP A 292 20.60 11.28 -0.11
C TRP A 292 20.56 11.91 -1.51
N LYS A 293 21.22 13.05 -1.70
CA LYS A 293 21.29 13.74 -2.99
C LYS A 293 21.97 12.89 -4.06
N THR A 294 22.99 12.14 -3.67
CA THR A 294 23.73 11.26 -4.60
C THR A 294 22.93 10.01 -4.94
N PHE A 295 22.24 9.44 -3.96
CA PHE A 295 21.31 8.33 -4.18
C PHE A 295 20.20 8.72 -5.15
N CYS A 296 19.55 9.87 -4.92
CA CYS A 296 18.49 10.38 -5.79
C CYS A 296 18.94 10.59 -7.25
N LYS A 297 20.21 10.92 -7.47
CA LYS A 297 20.79 11.10 -8.81
C LYS A 297 21.14 9.79 -9.50
N SER A 298 21.52 8.77 -8.74
CA SER A 298 22.06 7.51 -9.28
C SER A 298 20.95 6.48 -9.50
N CYS A 299 20.07 6.28 -8.53
CA CYS A 299 19.00 5.28 -8.57
C CYS A 299 17.71 5.88 -9.16
N VAL A 300 17.69 6.13 -10.47
CA VAL A 300 16.54 6.72 -11.18
C VAL A 300 15.51 5.68 -11.65
N ALA A 301 15.89 4.41 -11.67
CA ALA A 301 15.05 3.30 -12.15
C ALA A 301 13.97 2.85 -11.16
N LEU A 302 13.88 3.49 -9.98
CA LEU A 302 12.92 3.17 -8.92
C LEU A 302 11.49 3.14 -9.46
N ARG A 303 10.76 2.09 -9.09
CA ARG A 303 9.35 1.89 -9.48
C ARG A 303 8.36 2.22 -8.38
N GLU A 304 8.80 2.14 -7.13
CA GLU A 304 8.02 2.48 -5.96
C GLU A 304 8.89 3.10 -4.87
N PHE A 305 8.30 3.99 -4.07
CA PHE A 305 8.98 4.55 -2.91
C PHE A 305 7.97 4.96 -1.83
N SER A 306 8.35 4.83 -0.56
CA SER A 306 7.56 5.30 0.58
C SER A 306 8.40 6.23 1.46
N TRP A 307 7.83 7.37 1.82
CA TRP A 307 8.44 8.31 2.77
C TRP A 307 8.50 7.78 4.20
N VAL A 308 7.97 6.59 4.49
CA VAL A 308 8.08 5.94 5.81
C VAL A 308 9.54 5.73 6.25
N VAL A 309 10.49 5.67 5.31
CA VAL A 309 11.91 5.41 5.63
C VAL A 309 12.78 6.66 5.73
N VAL A 310 12.32 7.84 5.32
CA VAL A 310 13.13 9.07 5.27
C VAL A 310 12.44 10.23 5.98
N PRO A 311 13.17 11.30 6.35
CA PRO A 311 12.56 12.51 6.88
C PRO A 311 11.51 13.12 5.92
N PHE A 312 10.40 13.57 6.49
CA PHE A 312 9.36 14.30 5.76
C PHE A 312 9.71 15.80 5.72
N SER A 313 10.58 16.19 4.79
CA SER A 313 11.04 17.57 4.63
C SER A 313 11.41 17.93 3.19
N ASP A 314 11.38 19.23 2.87
CA ASP A 314 11.77 19.79 1.57
C ASP A 314 13.22 19.45 1.22
N GLU A 315 14.09 19.31 2.22
CA GLU A 315 15.48 18.89 2.02
C GLU A 315 15.61 17.49 1.43
N PHE A 316 14.59 16.64 1.60
CA PHE A 316 14.50 15.32 1.02
C PHE A 316 13.62 15.31 -0.24
N PHE A 317 12.55 16.11 -0.28
CA PHE A 317 11.69 16.24 -1.47
C PHE A 317 12.45 16.83 -2.67
N LEU A 318 13.20 17.92 -2.46
CA LEU A 318 13.84 18.66 -3.55
C LEU A 318 14.88 17.80 -4.30
N PRO A 319 15.86 17.13 -3.66
CA PRO A 319 16.80 16.30 -4.40
C PRO A 319 16.15 15.12 -5.14
N PHE A 320 15.08 14.56 -4.55
CA PHE A 320 14.34 13.46 -5.16
C PHE A 320 13.56 13.94 -6.39
N GLY A 321 12.84 15.06 -6.28
CA GLY A 321 12.03 15.63 -7.37
C GLY A 321 12.84 16.28 -8.50
N LEU A 322 14.00 16.89 -8.19
CA LEU A 322 14.87 17.52 -9.19
C LEU A 322 15.52 16.53 -10.16
N THR A 323 15.55 15.25 -9.82
CA THR A 323 16.03 14.20 -10.72
C THR A 323 14.84 13.34 -11.11
N THR A 324 14.44 13.32 -12.37
CA THR A 324 13.27 12.53 -12.81
C THR A 324 13.45 11.02 -12.52
N LYS A 325 12.40 10.39 -11.97
CA LYS A 325 12.26 8.94 -11.84
C LYS A 325 11.23 8.45 -12.87
N PRO A 326 11.66 8.11 -14.10
CA PRO A 326 10.76 7.86 -15.22
C PRO A 326 9.88 6.62 -15.06
N ASN A 327 10.24 5.69 -14.16
CA ASN A 327 9.52 4.44 -13.97
C ASN A 327 8.76 4.37 -12.64
N LEU A 328 8.75 5.46 -11.85
CA LEU A 328 8.14 5.46 -10.52
C LEU A 328 6.61 5.57 -10.67
N THR A 329 5.93 4.46 -10.42
CA THR A 329 4.48 4.33 -10.57
C THR A 329 3.74 4.42 -9.24
N ARG A 330 4.43 4.20 -8.10
CA ARG A 330 3.81 4.14 -6.77
C ARG A 330 4.57 4.98 -5.75
N LEU A 331 3.85 5.89 -5.11
CA LEU A 331 4.40 6.79 -4.11
C LEU A 331 3.52 6.81 -2.87
N GLN A 332 4.14 6.62 -1.69
CA GLN A 332 3.48 6.82 -0.41
C GLN A 332 4.12 7.99 0.34
N LEU A 333 3.29 8.93 0.77
CA LEU A 333 3.66 10.04 1.64
C LEU A 333 3.10 9.76 3.02
N THR A 334 3.98 9.43 3.96
CA THR A 334 3.64 9.13 5.35
C THR A 334 4.83 9.45 6.24
N TYR A 335 4.60 9.38 7.54
CA TYR A 335 5.65 9.43 8.55
C TYR A 335 5.78 8.09 9.28
N ASN A 336 6.95 7.83 9.87
CA ASN A 336 7.21 6.65 10.69
C ASN A 336 7.41 7.05 12.14
N THR A 337 6.51 6.60 13.02
CA THR A 337 6.56 6.98 14.44
C THR A 337 7.68 6.31 15.23
N ARG A 338 8.30 5.26 14.67
CA ARG A 338 9.50 4.60 15.23
C ARG A 338 10.81 5.17 14.69
N ALA A 339 10.75 5.97 13.63
CA ALA A 339 11.95 6.59 13.09
C ALA A 339 12.47 7.67 14.06
N PRO A 340 13.80 7.92 14.09
CA PRO A 340 14.37 8.97 14.92
C PRO A 340 14.15 10.39 14.35
N PHE A 341 13.46 10.52 13.22
CA PHE A 341 13.20 11.81 12.57
C PHE A 341 12.11 12.56 13.31
N ARG A 342 12.30 13.87 13.50
CA ARG A 342 11.23 14.77 13.96
C ARG A 342 10.54 15.37 12.75
N ILE A 343 9.23 15.61 12.87
CA ILE A 343 8.50 16.45 11.93
C ILE A 343 8.51 17.88 12.46
N ARG A 344 8.87 18.84 11.61
CA ARG A 344 8.76 20.28 11.90
C ARG A 344 8.02 20.97 10.77
N ARG A 345 7.00 21.77 11.09
CA ARG A 345 6.11 22.46 10.16
C ARG A 345 6.81 23.41 9.21
N ASN A 346 7.97 23.94 9.60
CA ASN A 346 8.78 24.84 8.77
C ASN A 346 9.78 24.11 7.86
N GLU A 347 9.87 22.78 7.95
CA GLU A 347 10.82 21.99 7.15
C GLU A 347 10.18 21.35 5.91
N TYR A 348 8.85 21.43 5.74
CA TYR A 348 8.14 20.96 4.55
C TYR A 348 7.15 22.00 4.03
N SER A 349 6.89 21.98 2.72
CA SER A 349 5.95 22.91 2.08
C SER A 349 5.21 22.28 0.90
N THR A 350 4.12 22.92 0.47
CA THR A 350 3.47 22.61 -0.81
C THR A 350 4.46 22.72 -1.97
N GLY A 351 5.37 23.69 -1.95
CA GLY A 351 6.39 23.88 -2.99
C GLY A 351 7.33 22.69 -3.12
N GLY A 352 7.82 22.16 -1.99
CA GLY A 352 8.66 20.95 -1.98
C GLY A 352 7.92 19.73 -2.51
N LEU A 353 6.65 19.55 -2.12
CA LEU A 353 5.79 18.48 -2.64
C LEU A 353 5.51 18.62 -4.15
N ASN A 354 5.37 19.84 -4.66
CA ASN A 354 5.19 20.10 -6.09
C ASN A 354 6.44 19.69 -6.89
N VAL A 355 7.63 20.01 -6.39
CA VAL A 355 8.89 19.54 -6.99
C VAL A 355 8.99 18.02 -6.95
N LEU A 356 8.56 17.39 -5.85
CA LEU A 356 8.54 15.94 -5.72
C LEU A 356 7.69 15.26 -6.80
N VAL A 357 6.45 15.70 -6.99
CA VAL A 357 5.55 15.10 -8.00
C VAL A 357 6.01 15.41 -9.43
N ALA A 358 6.61 16.59 -9.67
CA ALA A 358 7.24 16.92 -10.95
C ALA A 358 8.37 15.94 -11.33
N GLY A 359 9.07 15.37 -10.36
CA GLY A 359 10.06 14.33 -10.57
C GLY A 359 9.50 12.94 -10.92
N CYS A 360 8.18 12.74 -10.88
CA CYS A 360 7.53 11.43 -10.98
C CYS A 360 6.48 11.38 -12.12
N PRO A 361 6.88 11.50 -13.40
CA PRO A 361 5.92 11.63 -14.51
C PRO A 361 5.10 10.36 -14.81
N ALA A 362 5.62 9.18 -14.46
CA ALA A 362 4.93 7.90 -14.62
C ALA A 362 4.08 7.50 -13.41
N LEU A 363 3.84 8.41 -12.46
CA LEU A 363 3.12 8.11 -11.24
C LEU A 363 1.67 7.70 -11.54
N GLU A 364 1.32 6.48 -11.14
CA GLU A 364 -0.04 5.94 -11.30
C GLU A 364 -0.80 5.93 -9.97
N HIS A 365 -0.11 5.75 -8.84
CA HIS A 365 -0.70 5.61 -7.53
C HIS A 365 -0.02 6.49 -6.47
N LEU A 366 -0.77 7.43 -5.91
CA LEU A 366 -0.36 8.24 -4.77
C LEU A 366 -1.21 7.90 -3.54
N ASP A 367 -0.55 7.55 -2.43
CA ASP A 367 -1.18 7.30 -1.13
C ASP A 367 -0.56 8.20 -0.05
N VAL A 368 -1.36 9.10 0.50
CA VAL A 368 -0.98 10.00 1.60
C VAL A 368 -1.63 9.48 2.87
N VAL A 369 -0.81 9.20 3.88
CA VAL A 369 -1.25 8.67 5.17
C VAL A 369 -0.82 9.64 6.26
N LEU A 370 -1.81 10.32 6.84
CA LEU A 370 -1.65 11.30 7.90
C LEU A 370 -1.97 10.68 9.26
N HIS A 371 -1.50 11.28 10.36
CA HIS A 371 -1.70 10.77 11.71
C HIS A 371 -2.42 11.79 12.58
N ARG A 372 -3.47 11.39 13.30
CA ARG A 372 -4.03 12.15 14.43
C ARG A 372 -3.37 11.73 15.72
N LEU A 373 -2.61 12.64 16.31
CA LEU A 373 -2.13 12.48 17.68
C LEU A 373 -3.24 12.89 18.65
N GLN A 374 -3.52 12.01 19.61
CA GLN A 374 -4.22 12.42 20.83
C GLN A 374 -3.20 13.04 21.80
N PRO A 375 -3.64 13.88 22.75
CA PRO A 375 -2.75 14.45 23.77
C PRO A 375 -1.94 13.39 24.55
N CYS A 376 -2.45 12.16 24.68
CA CYS A 376 -1.73 11.05 25.28
C CYS A 376 -0.61 10.47 24.39
N ASP A 377 -0.72 10.61 23.08
CA ASP A 377 0.27 10.07 22.13
C ASP A 377 1.55 10.94 22.13
N ALA A 378 1.44 12.25 22.36
CA ALA A 378 2.59 13.16 22.51
C ALA A 378 3.48 12.83 23.72
N LEU A 379 2.89 12.26 24.79
CA LEU A 379 3.64 11.81 25.97
C LEU A 379 4.43 10.52 25.72
N ILE A 380 3.99 9.71 24.75
CA ILE A 380 4.61 8.41 24.41
C ILE A 380 5.62 8.57 23.28
N TYR A 381 5.39 9.52 22.37
CA TYR A 381 6.21 9.73 21.18
C TYR A 381 6.65 11.21 21.09
N PRO A 382 7.64 11.63 21.89
CA PRO A 382 8.12 13.03 21.92
C PRO A 382 8.74 13.49 20.59
N GLN A 383 9.16 12.57 19.72
CA GLN A 383 9.65 12.91 18.37
C GLN A 383 8.54 13.39 17.42
N ILE A 384 7.27 13.20 17.76
CA ILE A 384 6.12 13.69 16.99
C ILE A 384 5.68 15.06 17.55
N ASP A 385 6.64 15.96 17.71
CA ASP A 385 6.43 17.31 18.24
C ASP A 385 5.38 18.07 17.40
N GLU A 386 5.29 17.81 16.09
CA GLU A 386 4.30 18.40 15.18
C GLU A 386 3.73 17.37 14.19
N MET A 387 2.40 17.35 14.01
CA MET A 387 1.75 16.56 12.95
C MET A 387 2.06 17.16 11.57
N ILE A 388 2.12 16.31 10.53
CA ILE A 388 2.10 16.78 9.13
C ILE A 388 0.83 17.62 8.97
N ASP A 389 1.04 18.87 8.60
CA ASP A 389 -0.04 19.82 8.36
C ASP A 389 -0.80 19.39 7.10
N PRO A 390 -2.08 19.00 7.18
CA PRO A 390 -2.83 18.59 6.00
C PRO A 390 -2.99 19.72 4.98
N ASP A 391 -2.84 20.99 5.39
CA ASP A 391 -3.04 22.15 4.53
C ASP A 391 -1.96 22.29 3.44
N VAL A 392 -0.86 21.53 3.52
CA VAL A 392 0.15 21.47 2.44
C VAL A 392 -0.37 20.72 1.20
N PHE A 393 -1.36 19.85 1.35
CA PHE A 393 -2.05 19.14 0.26
C PHE A 393 -3.23 19.95 -0.28
N ASN A 394 -2.96 21.18 -0.70
CA ASN A 394 -3.95 22.17 -1.15
C ASN A 394 -4.21 22.13 -2.67
N ASP A 395 -4.98 23.10 -3.16
CA ASP A 395 -5.27 23.26 -4.59
C ASP A 395 -4.02 23.33 -5.48
N GLU A 396 -2.96 24.02 -5.05
CA GLU A 396 -1.71 24.13 -5.82
C GLU A 396 -1.00 22.78 -5.93
N PHE A 397 -1.07 21.95 -4.88
CA PHE A 397 -0.60 20.57 -4.93
C PHE A 397 -1.37 19.73 -5.95
N PHE A 398 -2.70 19.81 -5.97
CA PHE A 398 -3.51 19.05 -6.93
C PHE A 398 -3.32 19.51 -8.37
N LEU A 399 -3.18 20.82 -8.60
CA LEU A 399 -2.84 21.34 -9.92
C LEU A 399 -1.51 20.77 -10.40
N ALA A 400 -0.45 20.89 -9.59
CA ALA A 400 0.87 20.35 -9.91
C ALA A 400 0.84 18.83 -10.12
N LEU A 401 0.12 18.08 -9.28
CA LEU A 401 -0.03 16.64 -9.41
C LEU A 401 -0.66 16.26 -10.76
N THR A 402 -1.75 16.91 -11.14
CA THR A 402 -2.44 16.58 -12.41
C THR A 402 -1.70 17.05 -13.65
N GLU A 403 -0.93 18.13 -13.55
CA GLU A 403 -0.10 18.64 -14.64
C GLU A 403 1.13 17.74 -14.88
N ASN A 404 1.77 17.29 -13.81
CA ASN A 404 3.04 16.56 -13.89
C ASN A 404 2.87 15.03 -13.97
N CYS A 405 1.75 14.47 -13.49
CA CYS A 405 1.52 13.03 -13.44
C CYS A 405 0.32 12.63 -14.34
N PRO A 406 0.47 12.64 -15.68
CA PRO A 406 -0.63 12.36 -16.60
C PRO A 406 -1.18 10.94 -16.45
N GLN A 407 -0.36 9.98 -16.00
CA GLN A 407 -0.72 8.57 -15.82
C GLN A 407 -1.41 8.28 -14.48
N LEU A 408 -1.72 9.30 -13.67
CA LEU A 408 -2.30 9.10 -12.34
C LEU A 408 -3.65 8.39 -12.44
N ARG A 409 -3.73 7.18 -11.84
CA ARG A 409 -4.94 6.35 -11.77
C ARG A 409 -5.61 6.42 -10.41
N SER A 410 -4.84 6.53 -9.33
CA SER A 410 -5.36 6.51 -7.96
C SER A 410 -4.73 7.59 -7.09
N LEU A 411 -5.57 8.37 -6.42
CA LEU A 411 -5.20 9.31 -5.37
C LEU A 411 -5.92 8.93 -4.07
N ARG A 412 -5.16 8.74 -2.99
CA ARG A 412 -5.70 8.51 -1.65
C ARG A 412 -5.06 9.46 -0.65
N ILE A 413 -5.86 10.16 0.14
CA ILE A 413 -5.43 10.96 1.28
C ILE A 413 -6.29 10.54 2.47
N ARG A 414 -5.65 9.87 3.42
CA ARG A 414 -6.29 9.19 4.54
C ARG A 414 -5.64 9.62 5.84
N GLU A 415 -6.40 9.57 6.92
CA GLU A 415 -5.91 9.95 8.22
C GLU A 415 -6.16 8.84 9.25
N LEU A 416 -5.08 8.37 9.87
CA LEU A 416 -5.08 7.36 10.91
C LEU A 416 -5.34 8.00 12.27
N GLY A 417 -6.00 7.27 13.17
CA GLY A 417 -6.36 7.75 14.50
C GLY A 417 -7.81 7.50 14.83
N SER A 418 -8.09 7.18 16.09
CA SER A 418 -9.47 7.05 16.53
C SER A 418 -10.16 8.41 16.44
N LEU A 419 -11.22 8.46 15.63
CA LEU A 419 -12.26 9.49 15.67
C LEU A 419 -13.01 9.47 17.03
N SER A 420 -12.41 9.07 18.17
CA SER A 420 -13.12 8.89 19.44
C SER A 420 -13.89 10.16 19.85
N ASN A 421 -15.00 9.95 20.56
CA ASN A 421 -16.10 10.88 20.87
C ASN A 421 -15.74 12.15 21.68
N SER A 422 -14.50 12.62 21.63
CA SER A 422 -14.13 13.90 22.22
C SER A 422 -14.84 15.03 21.49
N ARG A 423 -15.84 15.60 22.16
CA ARG A 423 -16.62 16.76 21.71
C ARG A 423 -15.79 18.05 21.59
N LYS A 424 -14.47 18.00 21.81
CA LYS A 424 -13.62 19.18 22.03
C LYS A 424 -12.33 19.28 21.20
N GLY A 425 -12.16 18.44 20.17
CA GLY A 425 -11.04 18.58 19.24
C GLY A 425 -11.54 18.51 17.81
N SER A 426 -12.11 19.61 17.29
CA SER A 426 -12.28 19.75 15.86
C SER A 426 -10.89 19.94 15.28
N ILE A 427 -10.34 18.94 14.62
CA ILE A 427 -9.35 19.24 13.58
C ILE A 427 -10.10 20.09 12.57
N THR A 428 -9.54 21.25 12.26
CA THR A 428 -9.95 22.07 11.14
C THR A 428 -9.99 21.16 9.93
N ALA A 429 -11.18 20.96 9.34
CA ALA A 429 -11.29 20.37 8.00
C ALA A 429 -10.20 20.94 7.11
N ILE A 430 -9.63 20.15 6.21
CA ILE A 430 -8.60 20.61 5.27
C ILE A 430 -9.21 21.81 4.55
N ASN A 431 -8.83 23.02 4.98
CA ASN A 431 -9.53 24.24 4.56
C ASN A 431 -9.04 24.71 3.20
N THR A 432 -7.99 24.05 2.69
CA THR A 432 -7.21 24.46 1.53
C THR A 432 -7.53 23.69 0.26
N ILE A 433 -8.28 22.58 0.36
CA ILE A 433 -8.83 21.91 -0.81
C ILE A 433 -10.18 22.55 -1.13
N THR A 434 -10.24 23.26 -2.26
CA THR A 434 -11.46 23.90 -2.73
C THR A 434 -11.96 23.24 -4.01
N ASP A 435 -13.07 23.76 -4.55
CA ASP A 435 -13.59 23.36 -5.84
C ASP A 435 -12.55 23.49 -6.97
N ARG A 436 -11.56 24.39 -6.84
CA ARG A 436 -10.47 24.56 -7.82
C ARG A 436 -9.55 23.34 -7.87
N GLY A 437 -9.07 22.84 -6.73
CA GLY A 437 -8.23 21.64 -6.68
C GLY A 437 -9.00 20.39 -7.09
N LEU A 438 -10.26 20.25 -6.62
CA LEU A 438 -11.15 19.18 -7.08
C LEU A 438 -11.40 19.27 -8.59
N ALA A 439 -11.44 20.49 -9.14
CA ALA A 439 -11.59 20.71 -10.57
C ALA A 439 -10.40 20.20 -11.39
N ALA A 440 -9.19 20.30 -10.85
CA ALA A 440 -7.99 19.74 -11.47
C ALA A 440 -8.06 18.21 -11.50
N LEU A 441 -8.38 17.59 -10.35
CA LEU A 441 -8.45 16.13 -10.23
C LEU A 441 -9.45 15.52 -11.21
N TRP A 442 -10.62 16.11 -11.40
CA TRP A 442 -11.60 15.50 -12.31
C TRP A 442 -11.18 15.54 -13.77
N ARG A 443 -10.38 16.53 -14.18
CA ARG A 443 -9.85 16.68 -15.55
C ARG A 443 -8.70 15.73 -15.86
N ALA A 444 -8.15 15.06 -14.86
CA ALA A 444 -7.08 14.08 -15.06
C ALA A 444 -7.61 12.87 -15.88
N PRO A 445 -6.97 12.53 -17.03
CA PRO A 445 -7.56 11.63 -18.03
C PRO A 445 -7.63 10.17 -17.57
N HIS A 446 -6.69 9.74 -16.73
CA HIS A 446 -6.57 8.35 -16.27
C HIS A 446 -7.03 8.14 -14.82
N LEU A 447 -7.42 9.21 -14.11
CA LEU A 447 -7.76 9.15 -12.69
C LEU A 447 -9.12 8.48 -12.47
N ASN A 448 -9.06 7.23 -12.00
CA ASN A 448 -10.23 6.38 -11.78
C ASN A 448 -10.61 6.26 -10.29
N CYS A 449 -9.67 6.43 -9.36
CA CYS A 449 -9.89 6.27 -7.93
C CYS A 449 -9.48 7.52 -7.18
N ILE A 450 -10.44 8.17 -6.52
CA ILE A 450 -10.20 9.30 -5.62
C ILE A 450 -10.78 8.95 -4.26
N GLU A 451 -9.94 8.99 -3.23
CA GLU A 451 -10.38 8.82 -1.84
C GLU A 451 -9.71 9.88 -0.99
N ILE A 452 -10.49 10.85 -0.51
CA ILE A 452 -9.97 11.94 0.31
C ILE A 452 -10.83 12.05 1.55
N GLN A 453 -10.17 12.03 2.71
CA GLN A 453 -10.77 12.24 4.01
C GLN A 453 -10.70 13.73 4.41
N ASP A 454 -11.73 14.21 5.10
CA ASP A 454 -11.86 15.58 5.62
C ASP A 454 -11.82 16.68 4.54
N VAL A 455 -12.53 16.47 3.43
CA VAL A 455 -12.67 17.44 2.32
C VAL A 455 -13.76 18.47 2.57
N ARG A 456 -13.48 19.73 2.22
CA ARG A 456 -14.51 20.73 1.92
C ARG A 456 -14.80 20.75 0.43
N CYS A 457 -16.00 20.33 0.05
CA CYS A 457 -16.46 20.45 -1.33
C CYS A 457 -17.80 21.16 -1.36
N SER A 458 -18.06 21.93 -2.41
CA SER A 458 -19.41 22.41 -2.69
C SER A 458 -20.22 21.35 -3.44
N ALA A 459 -21.54 21.57 -3.54
CA ALA A 459 -22.38 20.79 -4.45
C ALA A 459 -21.94 20.97 -5.92
N THR A 460 -21.50 22.17 -6.32
CA THR A 460 -21.06 22.45 -7.69
C THR A 460 -19.83 21.64 -8.08
N ALA A 461 -18.89 21.40 -7.15
CA ALA A 461 -17.77 20.49 -7.40
C ALA A 461 -18.24 19.06 -7.67
N ILE A 462 -19.19 18.54 -6.89
CA ILE A 462 -19.76 17.20 -7.08
C ILE A 462 -20.50 17.10 -8.42
N LEU A 463 -21.27 18.12 -8.77
CA LEU A 463 -21.96 18.18 -10.06
C LEU A 463 -20.95 18.25 -11.23
N GLY A 464 -19.83 18.95 -11.06
CA GLY A 464 -18.73 18.98 -12.03
C GLY A 464 -18.13 17.60 -12.34
N PHE A 465 -18.06 16.70 -11.36
CA PHE A 465 -17.65 15.32 -11.59
C PHE A 465 -18.63 14.53 -12.47
N LEU A 466 -19.90 14.93 -12.49
CA LEU A 466 -20.99 14.25 -13.20
C LEU A 466 -21.25 14.85 -14.59
N SER A 467 -20.95 16.15 -14.78
CA SER A 467 -21.07 16.85 -16.06
C SER A 467 -19.79 16.81 -16.91
N ALA A 468 -18.69 16.30 -16.36
CA ALA A 468 -17.42 16.17 -17.07
C ALA A 468 -17.58 15.29 -18.32
N ASP A 469 -17.16 15.83 -19.47
CA ASP A 469 -17.24 15.19 -20.77
C ASP A 469 -16.60 13.79 -20.74
N ALA A 470 -17.43 12.75 -20.92
CA ALA A 470 -16.98 11.36 -21.00
C ALA A 470 -16.02 11.09 -22.18
N SER A 471 -15.81 12.08 -23.06
CA SER A 471 -14.88 12.04 -24.20
C SER A 471 -13.41 12.20 -23.80
N ILE A 472 -13.11 12.78 -22.63
CA ILE A 472 -11.73 12.96 -22.12
C ILE A 472 -11.20 11.65 -21.50
N TYR A 473 -12.10 10.75 -21.11
CA TYR A 473 -11.76 9.51 -20.44
C TYR A 473 -11.42 8.41 -21.45
N GLN A 474 -10.17 7.95 -21.45
CA GLN A 474 -9.69 6.89 -22.37
C GLN A 474 -9.65 5.49 -21.73
N GLY A 475 -10.36 5.27 -20.61
CA GLY A 475 -10.30 4.01 -19.86
C GLY A 475 -11.57 3.15 -19.94
N PRO A 476 -11.46 1.81 -19.96
CA PRO A 476 -12.59 0.89 -19.76
C PRO A 476 -12.99 0.70 -18.28
N ALA A 477 -12.36 1.43 -17.35
CA ALA A 477 -12.46 1.19 -15.91
C ALA A 477 -13.56 2.02 -15.22
N THR A 478 -14.17 1.44 -14.17
CA THR A 478 -15.07 2.14 -13.27
C THR A 478 -14.38 3.32 -12.60
N ARG A 479 -15.02 4.50 -12.57
CA ARG A 479 -14.58 5.64 -11.77
C ARG A 479 -15.23 5.61 -10.39
N SER A 480 -14.41 5.67 -9.33
CA SER A 480 -14.82 5.64 -7.93
C SER A 480 -14.28 6.87 -7.20
N ILE A 481 -15.19 7.71 -6.72
CA ILE A 481 -14.89 8.92 -5.96
C ILE A 481 -15.48 8.77 -4.56
N ARG A 482 -14.66 8.95 -3.53
CA ARG A 482 -15.04 8.83 -2.13
C ARG A 482 -14.54 10.03 -1.36
N PHE A 483 -15.48 10.83 -0.87
CA PHE A 483 -15.20 11.89 0.09
C PHE A 483 -15.75 11.47 1.44
N GLN A 484 -14.85 11.37 2.41
CA GLN A 484 -15.16 10.95 3.77
C GLN A 484 -15.05 12.13 4.72
N GLU A 485 -15.91 12.18 5.73
CA GLU A 485 -15.92 13.22 6.75
C GLU A 485 -16.09 14.65 6.21
N LEU A 486 -17.14 14.88 5.40
CA LEU A 486 -17.52 16.24 4.97
C LEU A 486 -17.91 17.17 6.14
N GLY A 487 -18.00 16.64 7.36
CA GLY A 487 -18.25 17.44 8.56
C GLY A 487 -19.56 18.23 8.47
N VAL A 488 -19.47 19.55 8.65
CA VAL A 488 -20.62 20.47 8.68
C VAL A 488 -21.22 20.73 7.30
N CYS A 489 -20.46 20.61 6.22
CA CYS A 489 -20.96 20.88 4.87
C CYS A 489 -21.77 19.72 4.28
N PHE A 490 -21.76 18.55 4.92
CA PHE A 490 -22.44 17.35 4.41
C PHE A 490 -23.92 17.57 4.11
N GLY A 491 -24.66 18.23 5.03
CA GLY A 491 -26.09 18.50 4.85
C GLY A 491 -26.37 19.36 3.62
N ASP A 492 -25.72 20.52 3.55
CA ASP A 492 -25.90 21.50 2.47
C ASP A 492 -25.48 20.94 1.11
N VAL A 493 -24.36 20.20 1.07
CA VAL A 493 -23.87 19.55 -0.17
C VAL A 493 -24.87 18.51 -0.65
N VAL A 494 -25.30 17.58 0.22
CA VAL A 494 -26.26 16.55 -0.15
C VAL A 494 -27.60 17.15 -0.59
N GLN A 495 -28.09 18.17 0.12
CA GLN A 495 -29.33 18.84 -0.22
C GLN A 495 -29.27 19.46 -1.62
N ARG A 496 -28.27 20.29 -1.88
CA ARG A 496 -28.12 20.98 -3.17
C ARG A 496 -27.86 20.01 -4.32
N VAL A 497 -27.04 18.98 -4.11
CA VAL A 497 -26.79 17.94 -5.12
C VAL A 497 -28.11 17.25 -5.51
N LEU A 498 -28.92 16.83 -4.54
CA LEU A 498 -30.20 16.16 -4.81
C LEU A 498 -31.23 17.11 -5.45
N GLU A 499 -31.30 18.37 -5.01
CA GLU A 499 -32.18 19.38 -5.58
C GLU A 499 -31.83 19.71 -7.04
N ASP A 500 -30.55 19.89 -7.36
CA ASP A 500 -30.10 20.18 -8.73
C ASP A 500 -30.30 18.99 -9.68
N PHE A 501 -30.23 17.76 -9.16
CA PHE A 501 -30.64 16.58 -9.90
C PHE A 501 -32.15 16.40 -10.02
N ALA A 502 -32.95 17.02 -9.16
CA ALA A 502 -34.40 17.01 -9.29
C ALA A 502 -34.93 18.07 -10.28
N LYS A 503 -34.17 19.14 -10.57
CA LYS A 503 -34.58 20.23 -11.49
C LYS A 503 -34.59 19.79 -12.97
N GLU A 504 -35.66 20.14 -13.68
CA GLU A 504 -35.88 19.79 -15.10
C GLU A 504 -34.91 20.49 -16.09
N SER A 505 -34.28 21.61 -15.69
CA SER A 505 -33.44 22.44 -16.56
C SER A 505 -32.07 21.85 -16.95
N ASN A 506 -31.72 20.66 -16.45
CA ASN A 506 -30.43 20.00 -16.68
C ASN A 506 -30.56 18.82 -17.69
N GLN A 507 -31.28 19.01 -18.81
CA GLN A 507 -31.53 17.94 -19.80
C GLN A 507 -30.24 17.33 -20.38
N ASP A 508 -29.15 18.09 -20.47
CA ASP A 508 -27.87 17.65 -21.05
C ASP A 508 -27.11 16.62 -20.20
N LEU A 509 -27.37 16.56 -18.88
CA LEU A 509 -26.65 15.65 -17.97
C LEU A 509 -27.05 14.18 -18.15
N ALA A 510 -28.29 13.90 -18.55
CA ALA A 510 -28.79 12.52 -18.71
C ALA A 510 -28.14 11.79 -19.90
N GLY A 511 -27.81 12.51 -20.99
CA GLY A 511 -27.16 11.94 -22.17
C GLY A 511 -25.68 11.57 -21.95
N ALA A 512 -24.95 12.33 -21.14
CA ALA A 512 -23.51 12.19 -20.92
C ALA A 512 -23.12 11.08 -19.94
N LEU A 513 -23.99 10.76 -18.96
CA LEU A 513 -23.72 9.82 -17.86
C LEU A 513 -23.67 8.33 -18.26
N THR A 514 -23.87 8.00 -19.55
CA THR A 514 -24.24 6.66 -20.01
C THR A 514 -23.09 5.78 -20.47
N LYS A 515 -21.86 6.28 -20.57
CA LYS A 515 -20.75 5.52 -21.19
C LYS A 515 -19.79 4.87 -20.21
N THR A 516 -19.64 5.37 -18.98
CA THR A 516 -18.66 4.84 -18.00
C THR A 516 -19.31 4.51 -16.65
N PRO A 517 -19.01 3.36 -16.03
CA PRO A 517 -19.46 3.05 -14.68
C PRO A 517 -18.85 4.04 -13.69
N LEU A 518 -19.70 4.75 -12.91
CA LEU A 518 -19.29 5.78 -11.96
C LEU A 518 -19.93 5.53 -10.60
N VAL A 519 -19.17 5.75 -9.52
CA VAL A 519 -19.66 5.85 -8.15
C VAL A 519 -19.09 7.08 -7.48
N ILE A 520 -19.96 7.87 -6.84
CA ILE A 520 -19.61 8.96 -5.94
C ILE A 520 -20.19 8.63 -4.57
N SER A 521 -19.34 8.52 -3.55
CA SER A 521 -19.74 8.28 -2.17
C SER A 521 -19.35 9.47 -1.31
N LEU A 522 -20.33 10.11 -0.68
CA LEU A 522 -20.15 11.18 0.27
C LEU A 522 -20.52 10.67 1.65
N SER A 523 -19.66 10.80 2.65
CA SER A 523 -19.98 10.39 4.02
C SER A 523 -19.60 11.42 5.07
N SER A 524 -20.34 11.40 6.17
CA SER A 524 -20.09 12.18 7.37
C SER A 524 -20.45 11.33 8.58
N ARG A 525 -19.53 11.16 9.52
CA ARG A 525 -19.79 10.35 10.71
C ARG A 525 -20.84 10.94 11.63
N ARG A 526 -20.93 12.27 11.71
CA ARG A 526 -22.04 12.92 12.42
C ARG A 526 -23.33 12.75 11.65
N GLY A 527 -23.26 12.55 10.34
CA GLY A 527 -24.41 12.57 9.46
C GLY A 527 -25.17 13.89 9.52
N TYR A 528 -26.28 13.94 8.81
CA TYR A 528 -27.20 15.06 8.82
C TYR A 528 -28.64 14.56 8.89
N VAL A 529 -29.51 15.33 9.52
CA VAL A 529 -30.91 14.95 9.72
C VAL A 529 -31.74 15.54 8.58
N PHE A 530 -32.32 14.66 7.77
CA PHE A 530 -33.21 15.04 6.68
C PHE A 530 -34.65 14.64 7.01
N GLU A 531 -35.61 15.41 6.52
CA GLU A 531 -37.02 14.99 6.53
C GLU A 531 -37.22 13.78 5.61
N ARG A 532 -37.91 12.76 6.12
CA ARG A 532 -38.21 11.55 5.36
C ARG A 532 -39.11 11.85 4.17
N SER A 533 -40.10 12.74 4.34
CA SER A 533 -40.97 13.23 3.28
C SER A 533 -40.18 13.89 2.15
N TRP A 534 -39.18 14.71 2.50
CA TRP A 534 -38.29 15.37 1.54
C TRP A 534 -37.43 14.35 0.78
N LEU A 535 -36.84 13.37 1.46
CA LEU A 535 -36.07 12.29 0.80
C LEU A 535 -36.94 11.49 -0.17
N VAL A 536 -38.18 11.17 0.20
CA VAL A 536 -39.14 10.48 -0.67
C VAL A 536 -39.55 11.36 -1.86
N LYS A 537 -39.71 12.68 -1.66
CA LYS A 537 -39.97 13.63 -2.75
C LYS A 537 -38.81 13.66 -3.75
N MET A 538 -37.58 13.76 -3.26
CA MET A 538 -36.38 13.74 -4.09
C MET A 538 -36.25 12.41 -4.85
N GLN A 539 -36.56 11.29 -4.21
CA GLN A 539 -36.61 9.98 -4.86
C GLN A 539 -37.57 9.95 -6.05
N ARG A 540 -38.81 10.43 -5.87
CA ARG A 540 -39.80 10.46 -6.96
C ARG A 540 -39.34 11.33 -8.12
N ALA A 541 -38.77 12.50 -7.82
CA ALA A 541 -38.21 13.39 -8.85
C ALA A 541 -37.07 12.70 -9.63
N PHE A 542 -36.18 12.01 -8.92
CA PHE A 542 -35.06 11.27 -9.53
C PHE A 542 -35.55 10.11 -10.41
N GLN A 543 -36.56 9.36 -9.97
CA GLN A 543 -37.15 8.25 -10.72
C GLN A 543 -37.89 8.72 -11.97
N ALA A 544 -38.59 9.86 -11.89
CA ALA A 544 -39.26 10.47 -13.03
C ALA A 544 -38.26 10.94 -14.09
N ARG A 545 -37.06 11.38 -13.66
CA ARG A 545 -36.01 11.88 -14.54
C ARG A 545 -35.14 10.78 -15.15
N PHE A 546 -34.62 9.86 -14.33
CA PHE A 546 -33.71 8.80 -14.75
C PHE A 546 -34.44 7.46 -14.95
N THR A 547 -35.46 7.46 -15.80
CA THR A 547 -36.37 6.31 -16.02
C THR A 547 -35.65 5.06 -16.53
N LYS A 548 -34.51 5.22 -17.22
CA LYS A 548 -33.67 4.13 -17.73
C LYS A 548 -32.61 3.63 -16.74
N SER A 549 -32.67 4.02 -15.46
CA SER A 549 -31.64 3.69 -14.44
C SER A 549 -30.24 4.24 -14.75
N GLU A 550 -30.14 5.31 -15.53
CA GLU A 550 -28.86 5.94 -15.93
C GLU A 550 -28.07 6.46 -14.71
N LEU A 551 -28.78 6.89 -13.67
CA LEU A 551 -28.21 7.30 -12.40
C LEU A 551 -29.10 6.81 -11.27
N ARG A 552 -28.47 6.40 -10.17
CA ARG A 552 -29.08 5.77 -9.00
C ARG A 552 -28.50 6.42 -7.75
N PHE A 553 -29.30 6.67 -6.72
CA PHE A 553 -28.78 7.18 -5.44
C PHE A 553 -29.26 6.37 -4.24
N ALA A 554 -28.34 5.93 -3.39
CA ALA A 554 -28.65 5.25 -2.13
C ALA A 554 -28.23 6.12 -0.95
N VAL A 555 -29.08 6.17 0.06
CA VAL A 555 -28.88 6.91 1.30
C VAL A 555 -28.73 5.91 2.44
N PHE A 556 -27.65 6.03 3.20
CA PHE A 556 -27.33 5.15 4.31
C PHE A 556 -27.57 5.89 5.62
N THR A 557 -28.49 5.36 6.43
CA THR A 557 -28.84 5.94 7.73
C THR A 557 -27.96 5.36 8.81
N LEU A 558 -27.46 6.21 9.71
CA LEU A 558 -26.71 5.77 10.88
C LEU A 558 -27.65 5.06 11.87
N LYS A 559 -27.22 3.92 12.44
CA LYS A 559 -28.00 3.24 13.48
C LYS A 559 -28.27 4.19 14.63
N LYS A 560 -29.46 4.04 15.20
CA LYS A 560 -29.87 4.67 16.46
C LYS A 560 -28.79 4.36 17.51
N ASP A 561 -27.99 5.35 17.89
CA ASP A 561 -27.26 5.28 19.15
C ASP A 561 -28.33 5.05 20.22
N LYS A 562 -28.40 3.82 20.74
CA LYS A 562 -29.25 3.48 21.90
C LYS A 562 -28.88 4.33 23.13
N GLU A 563 -27.81 5.12 23.05
CA GLU A 563 -27.24 5.94 24.12
C GLU A 563 -27.48 7.45 23.99
N ILE A 564 -28.34 7.94 23.11
CA ILE A 564 -28.93 9.29 23.32
C ILE A 564 -30.12 9.16 24.27
N GLY A 565 -29.87 8.61 25.46
CA GLY A 565 -30.52 9.14 26.64
C GLY A 565 -30.09 10.60 26.69
N LEU A 566 -31.05 11.51 26.49
CA LEU A 566 -30.87 12.94 26.67
C LEU A 566 -30.44 13.21 28.13
N ARG A 567 -29.17 12.96 28.47
CA ARG A 567 -28.60 13.51 29.69
C ARG A 567 -28.41 15.00 29.44
N PRO A 568 -29.04 15.87 30.24
CA PRO A 568 -28.87 17.31 30.10
C PRO A 568 -27.40 17.64 30.35
N SER A 569 -26.68 18.06 29.31
CA SER A 569 -25.40 18.74 29.51
C SER A 569 -25.74 20.18 29.86
N SER A 570 -25.23 20.67 30.99
CA SER A 570 -25.50 22.00 31.60
C SER A 570 -25.06 23.23 30.79
N SER A 571 -24.91 23.11 29.46
CA SER A 571 -24.34 24.16 28.61
C SER A 571 -25.04 24.31 27.25
N ARG A 572 -26.30 23.89 27.10
CA ARG A 572 -27.07 24.11 25.86
C ARG A 572 -27.84 25.41 25.95
N THR A 573 -27.87 26.18 24.86
CA THR A 573 -28.73 27.37 24.78
C THR A 573 -30.20 26.93 24.70
N VAL A 574 -31.13 27.80 25.13
CA VAL A 574 -32.58 27.52 25.14
C VAL A 574 -33.08 27.08 23.76
N GLU A 575 -32.58 27.71 22.69
CA GLU A 575 -32.89 27.34 21.30
C GLU A 575 -32.43 25.92 20.94
N GLN A 576 -31.23 25.53 21.38
CA GLN A 576 -30.71 24.18 21.15
C GLN A 576 -31.52 23.10 21.87
N GLU A 577 -32.09 23.40 23.05
CA GLU A 577 -32.98 22.49 23.76
C GLU A 577 -34.34 22.33 23.07
N VAL A 578 -34.90 23.42 22.56
CA VAL A 578 -36.17 23.40 21.79
C VAL A 578 -35.98 22.59 20.51
N ILE A 579 -34.91 22.85 19.74
CA ILE A 579 -34.58 22.10 18.52
C ILE A 579 -34.35 20.61 18.86
N ALA A 580 -33.62 20.30 19.94
CA ALA A 580 -33.41 18.91 20.35
C ALA A 580 -34.71 18.19 20.73
N LYS A 581 -35.65 18.86 21.42
CA LYS A 581 -36.97 18.31 21.75
C LYS A 581 -37.83 18.08 20.50
N ILE A 582 -37.79 18.99 19.52
CA ILE A 582 -38.50 18.85 18.23
C ILE A 582 -37.94 17.66 17.44
N LEU A 583 -36.61 17.59 17.29
CA LEU A 583 -35.95 16.49 16.60
C LEU A 583 -36.18 15.13 17.28
N ALA A 584 -36.18 15.08 18.62
CA ALA A 584 -36.50 13.87 19.36
C ALA A 584 -37.93 13.38 19.08
N ARG A 585 -38.91 14.30 19.05
CA ARG A 585 -40.31 13.97 18.70
C ARG A 585 -40.44 13.50 17.25
N ALA A 586 -39.77 14.17 16.31
CA ALA A 586 -39.76 13.79 14.89
C ALA A 586 -39.06 12.43 14.65
N TRP A 587 -37.99 12.12 15.39
CA TRP A 587 -37.34 10.80 15.36
C TRP A 587 -38.22 9.69 15.92
N ILE A 588 -38.97 9.94 17.01
CA ILE A 588 -39.91 8.96 17.57
C ILE A 588 -41.03 8.63 16.58
N LYS A 589 -41.51 9.62 15.83
CA LYS A 589 -42.53 9.45 14.78
C LYS A 589 -41.98 8.86 13.48
N GLY A 590 -40.65 8.80 13.31
CA GLY A 590 -40.01 8.34 12.08
C GLY A 590 -40.08 9.35 10.92
N ASP A 591 -40.35 10.62 11.23
CA ASP A 591 -40.52 11.72 10.27
C ASP A 591 -39.18 12.24 9.73
N VAL A 592 -38.09 12.00 10.46
CA VAL A 592 -36.74 12.44 10.07
C VAL A 592 -35.74 11.29 10.16
N LEU A 593 -34.74 11.31 9.28
CA LEU A 593 -33.71 10.27 9.15
C LEU A 593 -32.33 10.90 9.29
N ARG A 594 -31.47 10.27 10.11
CA ARG A 594 -30.07 10.65 10.21
C ARG A 594 -29.26 9.92 9.15
N VAL A 595 -28.90 10.64 8.10
CA VAL A 595 -28.14 10.13 6.97
C VAL A 595 -26.66 10.31 7.27
N GLY A 596 -25.89 9.22 7.27
CA GLY A 596 -24.44 9.25 7.42
C GLY A 596 -23.69 9.21 6.09
N ARG A 597 -24.35 8.73 5.02
CA ARG A 597 -23.69 8.54 3.73
C ARG A 597 -24.69 8.60 2.58
N LEU A 598 -24.29 9.26 1.49
CA LEU A 598 -24.96 9.29 0.19
C LEU A 598 -24.06 8.59 -0.83
N VAL A 599 -24.64 7.72 -1.66
CA VAL A 599 -23.94 7.04 -2.76
C VAL A 599 -24.71 7.28 -4.05
N LEU A 600 -24.09 7.97 -5.01
CA LEU A 600 -24.57 8.12 -6.38
C LEU A 600 -23.83 7.09 -7.25
N TYR A 601 -24.53 6.37 -8.13
CA TYR A 601 -23.91 5.38 -9.01
C TYR A 601 -24.68 5.20 -10.32
N THR A 602 -23.97 4.90 -11.42
CA THR A 602 -24.60 4.65 -12.72
C THR A 602 -24.90 3.18 -12.95
N HIS A 603 -24.03 2.27 -12.48
CA HIS A 603 -24.20 0.83 -12.63
C HIS A 603 -23.85 0.05 -11.35
N ALA A 604 -24.53 -1.07 -11.09
CA ALA A 604 -24.27 -1.89 -9.90
C ALA A 604 -22.88 -2.55 -9.89
N SER A 605 -22.27 -2.73 -11.06
CA SER A 605 -20.86 -3.17 -11.19
C SER A 605 -19.88 -2.13 -10.67
N ALA A 606 -20.28 -0.86 -10.63
CA ALA A 606 -19.45 0.23 -10.15
C ALA A 606 -19.33 0.21 -8.61
N LEU A 607 -20.35 -0.32 -7.93
CA LEU A 607 -20.39 -0.45 -6.47
C LEU A 607 -19.44 -1.52 -5.97
N ASP A 608 -18.83 -1.29 -4.80
CA ASP A 608 -18.01 -2.28 -4.11
C ASP A 608 -18.86 -3.50 -3.66
N ASN A 609 -18.21 -4.65 -3.44
CA ASN A 609 -18.91 -5.88 -3.08
C ASN A 609 -19.74 -5.76 -1.79
N ARG A 610 -19.33 -4.91 -0.83
CA ARG A 610 -20.06 -4.73 0.42
C ARG A 610 -21.34 -3.93 0.19
N LEU A 611 -21.24 -2.77 -0.47
CA LEU A 611 -22.37 -1.95 -0.91
C LEU A 611 -23.31 -2.75 -1.80
N ARG A 612 -22.77 -3.51 -2.76
CA ARG A 612 -23.54 -4.36 -3.66
C ARG A 612 -24.28 -5.44 -2.89
N LYS A 613 -23.64 -6.12 -1.93
CA LYS A 613 -24.29 -7.10 -1.04
C LYS A 613 -25.33 -6.45 -0.13
N MET A 614 -25.04 -5.28 0.44
CA MET A 614 -25.97 -4.54 1.30
C MET A 614 -27.22 -4.08 0.53
N LEU A 615 -27.02 -3.64 -0.71
CA LEU A 615 -28.11 -3.26 -1.62
C LEU A 615 -28.87 -4.51 -2.09
N HIS A 616 -28.20 -5.58 -2.54
CA HIS A 616 -28.86 -6.82 -2.98
C HIS A 616 -29.63 -7.53 -1.86
N GLY A 617 -29.06 -7.59 -0.65
CA GLY A 617 -29.70 -8.21 0.52
C GLY A 617 -30.95 -7.48 1.02
N LYS A 618 -31.17 -6.23 0.60
CA LYS A 618 -32.33 -5.40 0.98
C LYS A 618 -33.26 -5.02 -0.17
N THR A 619 -32.95 -5.45 -1.40
CA THR A 619 -33.74 -5.12 -2.61
C THR A 619 -34.59 -6.28 -3.13
N SER A 620 -34.75 -7.36 -2.36
CA SER A 620 -35.74 -8.43 -2.66
C SER A 620 -37.19 -7.91 -2.68
N HIS A 621 -37.45 -6.70 -2.16
CA HIS A 621 -38.67 -5.94 -2.36
C HIS A 621 -38.31 -4.59 -2.98
N GLY A 622 -38.90 -4.28 -4.13
CA GLY A 622 -38.42 -3.29 -5.10
C GLY A 622 -37.89 -1.96 -4.54
N CYS A 623 -36.84 -1.45 -5.17
CA CYS A 623 -36.44 -0.04 -5.12
C CYS A 623 -36.24 0.56 -3.71
N SER A 624 -35.65 -0.17 -2.76
CA SER A 624 -35.27 0.44 -1.47
C SER A 624 -33.96 1.23 -1.60
N TRP A 625 -34.05 2.56 -1.50
CA TRP A 625 -32.94 3.51 -1.59
C TRP A 625 -32.50 4.05 -0.22
N ILE A 626 -33.24 3.74 0.84
CA ILE A 626 -32.90 4.09 2.22
C ILE A 626 -32.42 2.82 2.90
N VAL A 627 -31.10 2.71 3.04
CA VAL A 627 -30.44 1.56 3.64
C VAL A 627 -30.09 1.90 5.08
N SER A 628 -30.69 1.20 6.02
CA SER A 628 -30.18 1.20 7.40
C SER A 628 -28.84 0.47 7.44
N GLU A 629 -27.75 1.14 7.79
CA GLU A 629 -26.51 0.43 8.14
C GLU A 629 -26.70 -0.36 9.44
#